data_AF-A0A6G7WFH7-F1
#
_entry.id   AF-A0A6G7WFH7-F1
#
_cell.length_a   1.000
_cell.length_b   1.000
_cell.length_c   1.000
_cell.angle_alpha   90.00
_cell.angle_beta   90.00
_cell.angle_gamma   90.00
#
_symmetry.space_group_name_H-M   'P 1'
#
loop_
_entity.id
_entity.type
_entity.pdbx_description
1 polymer ?
#
loop_
_entity_poly.entity_id
_entity_poly.type
_entity_poly.pdbx_seq_one_letter_code
_entity_poly.pdbx_strand_id
1 'polypeptide(L)' 'MQIKSIIFDLDGLLINSEIVSFEIYKELLAQHQHNFTLENYAQNYSGRSSILNMENPPKKTDSENSKSVFLLY' A
#
# COMPACT_ATOMS: atom_id res chain seq x y z
N MET A 1 -26.31 -24.81 5.37
CA MET A 1 -24.87 -24.76 5.72
C MET A 1 -24.70 -23.65 6.74
N GLN A 2 -24.15 -23.94 7.92
CA GLN A 2 -24.01 -22.98 9.02
C GLN A 2 -22.53 -22.68 9.25
N ILE A 3 -22.14 -21.41 9.17
CA ILE A 3 -20.78 -20.97 9.48
C ILE A 3 -20.61 -21.06 11.00
N LYS A 4 -19.54 -21.75 11.45
CA LYS A 4 -19.27 -21.99 12.88
C LYS A 4 -18.30 -20.96 13.49
N SER A 5 -17.43 -20.37 12.67
CA SER A 5 -16.46 -19.36 13.09
C SER A 5 -15.99 -18.54 11.90
N ILE A 6 -15.50 -17.33 12.19
CA ILE A 6 -14.91 -16.39 11.22
C ILE A 6 -13.56 -15.95 11.80
N ILE A 7 -12.53 -15.96 10.96
CA ILE A 7 -11.20 -15.44 11.29
C ILE A 7 -11.05 -14.12 10.55
N PHE A 8 -10.76 -13.06 11.29
CA PHE A 8 -10.50 -11.74 10.75
C PHE A 8 -9.00 -11.48 10.80
N ASP A 9 -8.47 -10.94 9.71
CA ASP A 9 -7.16 -10.31 9.73
C ASP A 9 -7.20 -9.04 10.58
N LEU A 10 -6.08 -8.68 11.18
CA LEU A 10 -5.99 -7.50 12.04
C LEU A 10 -5.71 -6.25 11.21
N ASP A 11 -4.61 -6.28 10.47
CA ASP A 11 -4.10 -5.16 9.69
C ASP A 11 -4.86 -5.01 8.38
N GLY A 12 -5.29 -3.79 8.07
CA GLY A 12 -6.06 -3.51 6.85
C GLY A 12 -7.50 -4.02 6.86
N LEU A 13 -7.98 -4.60 7.97
CA LEU A 13 -9.36 -5.07 8.12
C LEU A 13 -10.01 -4.61 9.44
N LEU A 14 -9.44 -4.98 10.59
CA LEU A 14 -9.94 -4.51 11.89
C LEU A 14 -9.35 -3.16 12.27
N ILE A 15 -8.12 -2.90 11.84
CA ILE A 15 -7.41 -1.64 12.06
C ILE A 15 -6.88 -1.16 10.71
N ASN A 16 -7.12 0.11 10.38
CA ASN A 16 -6.47 0.76 9.25
C ASN A 16 -5.02 1.11 9.60
N SER A 17 -4.17 0.09 9.74
CA SER A 17 -2.73 0.24 9.98
C SER A 17 -1.95 0.50 8.68
N GLU A 18 -2.53 0.19 7.51
CA GLU A 18 -1.88 0.46 6.22
C GLU A 18 -1.64 1.95 5.96
N ILE A 19 -2.50 2.83 6.49
CA ILE A 19 -2.32 4.29 6.36
C ILE A 19 -1.05 4.77 7.05
N VAL A 20 -0.62 4.12 8.14
CA VAL A 20 0.60 4.49 8.87
C VAL A 20 1.82 4.22 8.01
N SER A 21 1.86 3.05 7.37
CA SER A 21 2.92 2.70 6.42
C SER A 21 2.98 3.68 5.26
N PHE A 22 1.83 4.06 4.69
CA PHE A 22 1.77 5.06 3.63
C PHE A 22 2.37 6.41 4.04
N GLU A 23 1.97 6.97 5.19
CA GLU A 23 2.48 8.28 5.64
C GLU A 23 4.00 8.21 5.92
N ILE A 24 4.52 7.10 6.44
CA ILE A 24 5.97 6.90 6.59
C ILE A 24 6.69 6.96 5.24
N TYR A 25 6.23 6.21 4.22
CA TYR A 25 6.85 6.26 2.89
C TYR A 25 6.77 7.65 2.27
N LYS A 26 5.62 8.32 2.41
CA LYS A 26 5.40 9.65 1.87
C LYS A 26 6.32 10.68 2.50
N GLU A 27 6.48 10.68 3.82
CA GLU A 27 7.38 11.60 4.53
C GLU A 27 8.85 11.34 4.16
N LEU A 28 9.28 10.07 4.15
CA LEU A 28 10.65 9.70 3.78
C LEU A 28 10.99 10.09 2.34
N LEU A 29 10.07 9.85 1.40
CA LEU A 29 10.28 10.14 -0.01
C LEU A 29 10.17 11.65 -0.32
N ALA A 30 9.37 12.39 0.44
CA ALA A 30 9.28 13.85 0.31
C ALA A 30 10.63 14.53 0.60
N GLN A 31 11.45 14.01 1.52
CA GLN A 31 12.80 14.51 1.80
C GLN A 31 13.72 14.42 0.57
N HIS A 32 13.41 13.53 -0.37
CA HIS A 32 14.13 13.32 -1.62
C HIS A 32 13.40 13.92 -2.84
N GLN A 33 12.45 14.84 -2.62
CA GLN A 33 11.68 15.51 -3.68
C GLN A 33 10.85 14.53 -4.53
N HIS A 34 10.50 13.37 -3.98
CA HIS A 34 9.63 12.41 -4.64
C HIS A 34 8.18 12.61 -4.19
N ASN A 35 7.31 12.93 -5.15
CA ASN A 35 5.88 12.99 -4.89
C ASN A 35 5.31 11.57 -4.83
N PHE A 36 4.97 11.11 -3.62
CA PHE A 36 4.48 9.78 -3.35
C PHE A 36 2.97 9.80 -3.06
N THR A 37 2.17 9.24 -3.97
CA THR A 37 0.72 9.23 -3.87
C THR A 37 0.20 7.94 -3.24
N LEU A 38 -0.99 8.02 -2.62
CA LEU A 38 -1.67 6.84 -2.05
C LEU A 38 -1.97 5.79 -3.12
N GLU A 39 -2.29 6.21 -4.34
CA GLU A 39 -2.52 5.31 -5.48
C GLU A 39 -1.25 4.52 -5.85
N ASN A 40 -0.10 5.20 -5.93
CA ASN A 40 1.18 4.53 -6.19
C ASN A 40 1.54 3.54 -5.07
N TYR A 41 1.30 3.92 -3.81
CA TYR A 41 1.50 3.05 -2.67
C TYR A 41 0.64 1.79 -2.78
N ALA A 42 -0.67 1.94 -2.99
CA ALA A 42 -1.61 0.82 -3.07
C ALA A 42 -1.29 -0.13 -4.24
N GLN A 43 -0.86 0.40 -5.38
CA GLN A 43 -0.57 -0.41 -6.57
C GLN A 43 0.77 -1.13 -6.49
N ASN A 44 1.79 -0.52 -5.88
CA ASN A 44 3.17 -0.96 -6.08
C ASN A 44 3.96 -1.28 -4.79
N TYR A 45 3.45 -0.88 -3.63
CA TYR A 45 4.14 -0.99 -2.33
C TYR A 45 3.33 -1.71 -1.25
N SER A 46 2.00 -1.52 -1.20
CA SER A 46 1.14 -2.19 -0.21
C SER A 46 1.20 -3.71 -0.37
N GLY A 47 1.14 -4.43 0.77
CA GLY A 47 1.22 -5.89 0.83
C GLY A 47 2.59 -6.51 0.49
N ARG A 48 3.58 -5.72 0.07
CA ARG A 48 4.96 -6.18 -0.14
C ARG A 48 5.77 -6.07 1.14
N SER A 49 6.72 -6.98 1.34
CA SER A 49 7.65 -6.84 2.46
C SER A 49 8.50 -5.56 2.30
N SER A 50 8.84 -4.94 3.42
CA SER A 50 9.68 -3.74 3.46
C SER A 50 11.03 -3.94 2.77
N ILE A 51 11.63 -5.12 2.92
CA ILE A 51 12.90 -5.49 2.27
C ILE A 51 12.74 -5.49 0.74
N LEU A 52 11.68 -6.11 0.22
CA LEU A 52 11.43 -6.15 -1.23
C LEU A 52 11.15 -4.75 -1.81
N ASN A 53 10.52 -3.86 -1.04
CA ASN A 53 10.29 -2.47 -1.46
C ASN A 53 11.60 -1.68 -1.52
N MET A 54 12.60 -2.03 -0.69
CA MET A 54 13.89 -1.35 -0.65
C MET A 54 14.89 -1.90 -1.67
N GLU A 55 14.92 -3.22 -1.87
CA GLU A 55 15.82 -3.87 -2.83
C GLU A 55 15.34 -3.72 -4.28
N ASN A 56 14.01 -3.72 -4.48
CA ASN A 56 13.40 -3.60 -5.80
C ASN A 56 12.25 -2.58 -5.77
N PRO A 57 12.56 -1.29 -5.57
CA PRO A 57 11.55 -0.25 -5.63
C PRO A 57 10.92 -0.27 -7.03
N PRO A 58 9.58 -0.18 -7.12
CA PRO A 58 8.89 -0.13 -8.40
C PRO A 58 9.43 1.05 -9.22
N LYS A 59 9.88 0.74 -10.44
CA LYS A 59 10.41 1.73 -11.37
C LYS A 59 9.30 2.71 -11.72
N LYS A 60 9.63 4.00 -11.85
CA LYS A 60 8.75 5.03 -12.41
C LYS A 60 8.17 4.48 -13.72
N THR A 61 6.90 4.12 -13.72
CA THR A 61 6.14 4.02 -14.97
C THR A 61 5.75 5.45 -15.29
N ASP A 62 6.36 6.00 -16.35
CA ASP A 62 5.77 7.14 -17.02
C ASP A 62 4.30 6.82 -17.31
N SER A 63 3.47 7.84 -17.13
CA SER A 63 2.01 7.87 -17.22
C SER A 63 1.35 6.77 -18.07
N GLU A 64 0.19 6.31 -17.58
CA GLU A 64 -0.85 5.53 -18.28
C GLU A 64 -0.88 4.02 -17.99
N ASN A 65 -1.50 3.66 -16.86
CA ASN A 65 -2.53 2.62 -16.91
C ASN A 65 -3.45 2.74 -15.70
N SER A 66 -4.61 3.36 -15.90
CA SER A 66 -5.68 3.39 -14.92
C SER A 66 -6.28 1.99 -14.81
N LYS A 67 -5.74 1.18 -13.89
CA LYS A 67 -6.45 0.03 -13.34
C LYS A 67 -7.16 0.51 -12.08
N SER A 68 -8.47 0.60 -12.17
CA SER A 68 -9.35 0.94 -11.05
C SER A 68 -9.09 -0.01 -9.88
N VAL A 69 -8.39 0.47 -8.85
CA VAL A 69 -8.27 -0.25 -7.57
C VAL A 69 -9.43 0.21 -6.70
N PHE A 70 -10.31 -0.72 -6.35
CA PHE A 70 -11.30 -0.48 -5.31
C PHE A 70 -10.57 -0.38 -3.97
N LEU A 71 -10.48 0.85 -3.45
CA LEU A 71 -10.05 1.14 -2.10
C LEU A 71 -11.12 0.64 -1.14
N LEU A 72 -10.91 -0.54 -0.54
CA LEU A 72 -11.61 -0.91 0.67
C LEU A 72 -10.81 -0.29 1.82
N TYR A 73 -11.34 0.81 2.35
CA TYR A 73 -10.96 1.34 3.65
C TYR A 73 -11.64 0.52 4.76
#